data_AF-A0A955GF72-F1
#
_entry.id   AF-A0A955GF72-F1
#
_cell.length_a   1.000
_cell.length_b   1.000
_cell.length_c   1.000
_cell.angle_alpha   90.00
_cell.angle_beta   90.00
_cell.angle_gamma   90.00
#
_symmetry.space_group_name_H-M   'P 1'
#
loop_
_entity.id
_entity.type
_entity.pdbx_description
1 polymer ?
#
loop_
_entity_poly.entity_id
_entity_poly.type
_entity_poly.pdbx_seq_one_letter_code
_entity_poly.pdbx_strand_id
1 'polypeptide(L)'
;MSKVLSLNLNSMVKPEQAMDFEYPGYPGFTVTLCYLGRERLNAIRKACISKKVSKEGIQDAMDFEKFNRLYSEAVILGWKGLKMSYVASMMLVDIPEDMEKDSELQFTIENAEALLKHSTEFDTFVTSTLGDLA
;
A
#
# COMPACT_ATOMS: atom_id res chain seq x y z
N MET A 1 -9.15 -21.57 38.97
CA MET A 1 -10.35 -20.94 38.39
C MET A 1 -9.87 -19.87 37.42
N SER A 2 -10.30 -19.92 36.15
CA SER A 2 -9.93 -18.90 35.16
C SER A 2 -10.73 -17.62 35.41
N LYS A 3 -10.04 -16.49 35.51
CA LYS A 3 -10.67 -15.17 35.72
C LYS A 3 -11.36 -14.73 34.42
N VAL A 4 -12.68 -14.54 34.48
CA VAL A 4 -13.45 -13.97 33.36
C VAL A 4 -13.39 -12.45 33.46
N LEU A 5 -13.01 -11.78 32.38
CA LEU A 5 -12.88 -10.32 32.31
C LEU A 5 -14.14 -9.71 31.69
N SER A 6 -14.62 -8.61 32.28
CA SER A 6 -15.67 -7.77 31.70
C SER A 6 -15.02 -6.56 31.02
N LEU A 7 -14.58 -6.74 29.78
CA LEU A 7 -13.93 -5.70 28.97
C LEU A 7 -14.75 -5.42 27.71
N ASN A 8 -14.67 -4.18 27.22
CA ASN A 8 -15.22 -3.79 25.93
C ASN A 8 -14.09 -3.82 24.88
N LEU A 9 -14.25 -4.65 23.86
CA LEU A 9 -13.23 -4.80 22.81
C LEU A 9 -13.07 -3.54 21.97
N ASN A 10 -14.12 -2.71 21.82
CA ASN A 10 -14.05 -1.49 21.01
C ASN A 10 -13.02 -0.48 21.54
N SER A 11 -12.77 -0.45 22.86
CA SER A 11 -11.75 0.43 23.45
C SER A 11 -10.33 -0.11 23.30
N MET A 12 -10.15 -1.30 22.72
CA MET A 12 -8.86 -1.98 22.56
C MET A 12 -8.43 -2.10 21.09
N VAL A 13 -9.30 -1.77 20.14
CA VAL A 13 -8.99 -1.81 18.71
C VAL A 13 -8.12 -0.60 18.35
N LYS A 14 -6.94 -0.85 17.78
CA LYS A 14 -6.13 0.21 17.17
C LYS A 14 -6.65 0.51 15.76
N PRO A 15 -6.72 1.78 15.34
CA PRO A 15 -7.17 2.14 14.01
C PRO A 15 -6.17 1.75 12.93
N GLU A 16 -4.87 1.73 13.26
CA GLU A 16 -3.78 1.39 12.36
C GLU A 16 -2.52 0.96 13.11
N GLN A 17 -1.61 0.27 12.43
CA GLN A 17 -0.29 -0.11 12.97
C GLN A 17 0.73 -0.21 11.84
N ALA A 18 1.86 0.50 11.98
CA ALA A 18 2.96 0.47 11.02
C ALA A 18 4.11 -0.43 11.47
N MET A 19 4.69 -1.17 10.53
CA MET A 19 5.83 -2.06 10.75
C MET A 19 6.73 -2.09 9.50
N ASP A 20 8.01 -2.37 9.72
CA ASP A 20 9.00 -2.55 8.65
C ASP A 20 9.06 -4.03 8.24
N PHE A 21 9.04 -4.28 6.95
CA PHE A 21 9.09 -5.61 6.36
C PHE A 21 10.22 -5.71 5.34
N GLU A 22 11.06 -6.73 5.47
CA GLU A 22 12.06 -7.04 4.45
C GLU A 22 11.38 -7.55 3.19
N TYR A 23 11.74 -6.98 2.05
CA TYR A 23 11.20 -7.42 0.78
C TYR A 23 11.92 -8.70 0.31
N PRO A 24 11.20 -9.80 0.04
CA PRO A 24 11.82 -11.09 -0.28
C PRO A 24 12.69 -11.04 -1.53
N GLY A 25 13.90 -11.61 -1.46
CA GLY A 25 14.79 -11.73 -2.61
C GLY A 25 15.60 -10.49 -2.96
N TYR A 26 15.40 -9.36 -2.25
CA TYR A 26 16.10 -8.11 -2.51
C TYR A 26 16.79 -7.60 -1.22
N PRO A 27 18.04 -8.03 -0.95
CA PRO A 27 18.74 -7.71 0.29
C PRO A 27 18.84 -6.20 0.54
N GLY A 28 18.52 -5.80 1.77
CA GLY A 28 18.52 -4.41 2.20
C GLY A 28 17.28 -3.60 1.79
N PHE A 29 16.42 -4.13 0.91
CA PHE A 29 15.16 -3.48 0.59
C PHE A 29 14.12 -3.76 1.69
N THR A 30 13.74 -2.70 2.40
CA THR A 30 12.73 -2.76 3.47
C THR A 30 11.61 -1.80 3.16
N VAL A 31 10.36 -2.23 3.34
CA VAL A 31 9.16 -1.42 3.12
C VAL A 31 8.44 -1.23 4.46
N THR A 32 8.10 0.02 4.77
CA THR A 32 7.27 0.35 5.93
C THR A 32 5.81 0.27 5.51
N LEU A 33 5.09 -0.75 5.98
CA LEU A 33 3.68 -0.96 5.68
C LEU A 33 2.80 -0.65 6.90
N CYS A 34 1.64 -0.06 6.65
CA CYS A 34 0.64 0.29 7.63
C CYS A 34 -0.59 -0.61 7.48
N TYR A 35 -0.86 -1.43 8.50
CA TYR A 35 -2.13 -2.10 8.63
C TYR A 35 -3.23 -1.10 8.92
N LEU A 36 -4.28 -1.12 8.12
CA LEU A 36 -5.47 -0.30 8.32
C LEU A 36 -6.60 -1.11 8.93
N GLY A 37 -7.12 -0.64 10.06
CA GLY A 37 -8.35 -1.15 10.62
C GLY A 37 -9.53 -0.99 9.65
N ARG A 38 -10.55 -1.84 9.80
CA ARG A 38 -11.70 -1.91 8.89
C ARG A 38 -12.39 -0.56 8.67
N GLU A 39 -12.53 0.24 9.73
CA GLU A 39 -13.17 1.56 9.64
C GLU A 39 -12.38 2.51 8.74
N ARG A 40 -11.05 2.55 8.89
CA ARG A 40 -10.16 3.42 8.11
C ARG A 40 -10.15 3.00 6.63
N LEU A 41 -10.02 1.71 6.35
CA LEU A 41 -10.04 1.20 4.98
C LEU A 41 -11.39 1.47 4.29
N ASN A 42 -12.50 1.33 5.02
CA ASN A 42 -13.83 1.65 4.49
C ASN A 42 -14.02 3.16 4.27
N ALA A 43 -13.42 4.01 5.09
CA ALA A 43 -13.44 5.46 4.88
C ALA A 43 -12.73 5.84 3.56
N ILE A 44 -11.58 5.23 3.26
CA ILE A 44 -10.88 5.40 1.98
C ILE A 44 -11.77 4.97 0.81
N ARG A 45 -12.35 3.76 0.87
CA ARG A 45 -13.24 3.26 -0.20
C ARG A 45 -14.42 4.21 -0.46
N LYS A 46 -15.07 4.70 0.60
CA LYS A 46 -16.19 5.65 0.48
C LYS A 46 -15.77 6.99 -0.11
N ALA A 47 -14.59 7.49 0.23
CA ALA A 47 -14.07 8.75 -0.29
C ALA A 47 -13.81 8.71 -1.81
N CYS A 48 -13.68 7.51 -2.38
CA CYS A 48 -13.44 7.27 -3.80
C CYS A 48 -14.72 7.01 -4.60
N ILE A 49 -15.90 6.95 -3.97
CA ILE A 49 -17.17 6.81 -4.69
C ILE A 49 -17.63 8.19 -5.15
N SER A 50 -17.85 8.33 -6.46
CA SER A 50 -18.38 9.52 -7.11
C SER A 50 -19.70 9.20 -7.81
N LYS A 51 -20.58 10.21 -7.94
CA LYS A 51 -21.84 10.06 -8.68
C LYS A 51 -21.60 10.41 -10.14
N LYS A 52 -21.72 9.42 -11.02
CA LYS A 52 -21.63 9.62 -12.47
C LYS A 52 -23.03 9.77 -13.05
N VAL A 53 -23.29 10.89 -13.72
CA VAL A 53 -24.55 11.13 -14.43
C VAL A 53 -24.42 10.56 -15.84
N SER A 54 -25.34 9.68 -16.21
CA SER A 54 -25.43 9.07 -17.54
C SER A 54 -26.85 9.23 -18.12
N LYS A 55 -27.06 8.85 -19.38
CA LYS A 55 -28.39 8.81 -19.99
C LYS A 55 -29.37 7.86 -19.28
N GLU A 56 -28.83 6.89 -18.53
CA GLU A 56 -29.57 5.86 -17.79
C GLU A 56 -29.85 6.26 -16.33
N GLY A 57 -29.40 7.45 -15.92
CA GLY A 57 -29.57 7.97 -14.56
C GLY A 57 -28.24 8.22 -13.84
N ILE A 58 -28.34 8.42 -12.52
CA ILE A 58 -27.19 8.66 -11.64
C ILE A 58 -26.74 7.31 -11.08
N GLN A 59 -25.49 6.93 -11.33
CA GLN A 59 -24.88 5.70 -10.81
C GLN A 59 -23.65 6.05 -9.97
N ASP A 60 -23.43 5.28 -8.92
CA ASP A 60 -22.20 5.36 -8.14
C ASP A 60 -21.06 4.69 -8.92
N ALA A 61 -19.94 5.40 -9.06
CA ALA A 61 -18.75 4.94 -9.74
C ALA A 61 -17.52 5.12 -8.84
N MET A 62 -16.69 4.08 -8.75
CA MET A 62 -15.42 4.14 -8.04
C MET A 62 -14.39 4.89 -8.88
N ASP A 63 -13.77 5.89 -8.29
CA ASP A 63 -12.58 6.56 -8.79
C ASP A 63 -11.35 5.74 -8.39
N PHE A 64 -10.91 4.88 -9.32
CA PHE A 64 -9.78 3.98 -9.10
C PHE A 64 -8.45 4.73 -8.95
N GLU A 65 -8.25 5.85 -9.65
CA GLU A 65 -7.02 6.64 -9.52
C GLU A 65 -6.93 7.26 -8.12
N LYS A 66 -8.03 7.87 -7.66
CA LYS A 66 -8.12 8.40 -6.31
C LYS A 66 -7.98 7.30 -5.25
N PHE A 67 -8.58 6.12 -5.49
CA PHE A 67 -8.44 4.99 -4.59
C PHE A 67 -6.99 4.54 -4.47
N ASN A 68 -6.30 4.34 -5.60
CA ASN A 68 -4.90 3.93 -5.60
C ASN A 68 -4.02 4.92 -4.85
N ARG A 69 -4.22 6.22 -5.06
CA ARG A 69 -3.49 7.27 -4.34
C ARG A 69 -3.73 7.22 -2.83
N LEU A 70 -5.00 7.29 -2.41
CA LEU A 70 -5.34 7.29 -0.98
C LEU A 70 -4.97 5.99 -0.27
N TYR A 71 -5.05 4.87 -0.98
CA TYR A 71 -4.63 3.57 -0.49
C TYR A 71 -3.10 3.52 -0.34
N SER A 72 -2.34 3.92 -1.37
CA SER A 72 -0.87 3.93 -1.33
C SER A 72 -0.35 4.83 -0.21
N GLU A 73 -0.90 6.04 -0.07
CA GLU A 73 -0.55 6.99 1.00
C GLU A 73 -0.83 6.43 2.40
N ALA A 74 -1.94 5.71 2.57
CA ALA A 74 -2.32 5.16 3.87
C ALA A 74 -1.57 3.86 4.22
N VAL A 75 -1.18 3.07 3.22
CA VAL A 75 -0.65 1.71 3.39
C VAL A 75 0.87 1.66 3.28
N ILE A 76 1.48 2.43 2.39
CA ILE A 76 2.92 2.43 2.16
C ILE A 76 3.49 3.72 2.71
N LEU A 77 4.16 3.64 3.86
CA LEU A 77 4.65 4.83 4.56
C LEU A 77 6.09 5.20 4.20
N GLY A 78 6.81 4.27 3.56
CA GLY A 78 8.20 4.48 3.18
C GLY A 78 8.89 3.21 2.72
N TRP A 79 10.13 3.38 2.23
CA TRP A 79 11.07 2.28 2.05
C TRP A 79 12.52 2.75 2.18
N LYS A 80 13.44 1.79 2.28
CA LYS A 80 14.89 1.98 2.24
C LYS A 80 15.52 0.88 1.39
N GLY A 81 16.64 1.15 0.73
CA GLY A 81 17.38 0.12 0.00
C GLY A 81 16.75 -0.33 -1.33
N LEU A 82 15.78 0.42 -1.87
CA LEU A 82 15.21 0.14 -3.19
C LEU A 82 16.20 0.56 -4.28
N LYS A 83 17.02 -0.35 -4.77
CA LYS A 83 17.99 -0.06 -5.82
C LYS A 83 17.36 0.00 -7.21
N MET A 84 17.94 0.77 -8.12
CA MET A 84 17.49 0.81 -9.52
C MET A 84 17.58 -0.54 -10.24
N SER A 85 18.56 -1.38 -9.89
CA SER A 85 18.63 -2.78 -10.34
C SER A 85 17.44 -3.62 -9.89
N TYR A 86 16.87 -3.34 -8.72
CA TYR A 86 15.70 -4.04 -8.21
C TYR A 86 14.44 -3.58 -8.96
N VAL A 87 14.31 -2.27 -9.19
CA VAL A 87 13.20 -1.69 -9.98
C VAL A 87 13.13 -2.30 -11.39
N ALA A 88 14.27 -2.43 -12.09
CA ALA A 88 14.33 -3.10 -13.40
C ALA A 88 13.94 -4.59 -13.38
N SER A 89 14.04 -5.24 -12.22
CA SER A 89 13.65 -6.65 -12.06
C SER A 89 12.17 -6.79 -11.73
N MET A 90 11.59 -5.80 -11.05
CA MET A 90 10.20 -5.78 -10.59
C MET A 90 9.19 -5.28 -11.63
N MET A 91 9.63 -4.45 -12.59
CA MET A 91 8.77 -3.84 -13.61
C MET A 91 9.56 -3.43 -14.85
N LEU A 92 8.86 -3.28 -15.99
CA LEU A 92 9.47 -2.83 -17.23
C LEU A 92 9.73 -1.32 -17.18
N VAL A 93 11.00 -0.93 -17.12
CA VAL A 93 11.45 0.47 -17.04
C VAL A 93 12.60 0.74 -18.00
N ASP A 94 12.59 1.93 -18.59
CA ASP A 94 13.72 2.47 -19.33
C ASP A 94 14.62 3.24 -18.36
N ILE A 95 15.70 2.60 -17.89
CA ILE A 95 16.67 3.24 -17.00
C ILE A 95 17.62 4.11 -17.84
N PRO A 96 17.81 5.40 -17.50
CA PRO A 96 18.80 6.25 -18.17
C PRO A 96 20.20 5.64 -18.16
N GLU A 97 20.95 5.77 -19.25
CA GLU A 97 22.28 5.13 -19.40
C GLU A 97 23.30 5.59 -18.33
N ASP A 98 23.15 6.82 -17.81
CA ASP A 98 23.99 7.43 -16.80
C ASP A 98 23.58 7.09 -15.35
N MET A 99 22.48 6.34 -15.17
CA MET A 99 21.98 5.98 -13.85
C MET A 99 22.69 4.73 -13.31
N GLU A 100 23.35 4.87 -12.15
CA GLU A 100 24.00 3.75 -11.49
C GLU A 100 22.98 2.74 -10.95
N LYS A 101 23.17 1.46 -11.28
CA LYS A 101 22.27 0.36 -10.89
C LYS A 101 22.14 0.15 -9.37
N ASP A 102 23.15 0.56 -8.62
CA ASP A 102 23.17 0.48 -7.16
C ASP A 102 22.60 1.74 -6.47
N SER A 103 22.24 2.78 -7.24
CA SER A 103 21.55 3.95 -6.68
C SER A 103 20.21 3.57 -6.08
N GLU A 104 19.90 4.15 -4.93
CA GLU A 104 18.62 3.97 -4.25
C GLU A 104 17.58 4.97 -4.74
N LEU A 105 16.38 4.47 -5.04
CA LEU A 105 15.22 5.28 -5.38
C LEU A 105 14.59 5.83 -4.10
N GLN A 106 14.51 7.15 -4.01
CA GLN A 106 13.82 7.81 -2.90
C GLN A 106 12.33 7.46 -2.89
N PHE A 107 11.80 7.26 -1.68
CA PHE A 107 10.37 7.13 -1.47
C PHE A 107 9.64 8.44 -1.81
N THR A 108 8.63 8.31 -2.66
CA THR A 108 7.57 9.29 -2.87
C THR A 108 6.24 8.54 -3.03
N ILE A 109 5.12 9.22 -2.80
CA ILE A 109 3.80 8.61 -3.00
C ILE A 109 3.62 8.23 -4.47
N GLU A 110 4.10 9.06 -5.39
CA GLU A 110 4.05 8.80 -6.83
C GLU A 110 4.82 7.52 -7.21
N ASN A 111 6.00 7.31 -6.63
CA ASN A 111 6.78 6.10 -6.87
C ASN A 111 6.10 4.87 -6.25
N ALA A 112 5.47 5.01 -5.08
CA ALA A 112 4.74 3.92 -4.43
C ALA A 112 3.51 3.49 -5.23
N GLU A 113 2.76 4.47 -5.74
CA GLU A 113 1.65 4.24 -6.67
C GLU A 113 2.12 3.55 -7.94
N ALA A 114 3.26 3.99 -8.51
CA ALA A 114 3.82 3.38 -9.70
C ALA A 114 4.20 1.91 -9.47
N LEU A 115 4.86 1.60 -8.35
CA LEU A 115 5.20 0.21 -7.99
C LEU A 115 3.96 -0.66 -7.80
N LEU A 116 2.97 -0.20 -7.03
CA LEU A 116 1.71 -0.93 -6.85
C LEU A 116 0.97 -1.17 -8.18
N LYS A 117 0.97 -0.18 -9.07
CA LYS A 117 0.24 -0.26 -10.33
C LYS A 117 0.94 -1.11 -11.39
N HIS A 118 2.27 -1.11 -11.41
CA HIS A 118 3.06 -1.65 -12.51
C HIS A 118 3.90 -2.87 -12.15
N SER A 119 4.08 -3.18 -10.86
CA SER A 119 4.74 -4.39 -10.40
C SER A 119 3.75 -5.32 -9.69
N THR A 120 3.34 -6.39 -10.39
CA THR A 120 2.47 -7.43 -9.83
C THR A 120 3.08 -8.09 -8.59
N GLU A 121 4.40 -8.26 -8.56
CA GLU A 121 5.11 -8.84 -7.42
C GLU A 121 5.02 -7.93 -6.19
N PHE A 122 5.21 -6.62 -6.38
CA PHE A 122 5.12 -5.65 -5.30
C PHE A 122 3.70 -5.54 -4.74
N ASP A 123 2.69 -5.48 -5.61
CA ASP A 123 1.27 -5.49 -5.20
C ASP A 123 0.91 -6.77 -4.41
N THR A 124 1.40 -7.92 -4.86
CA THR A 124 1.22 -9.20 -4.17
C THR A 124 1.88 -9.17 -2.80
N PHE A 125 3.11 -8.66 -2.69
CA PHE A 125 3.83 -8.53 -1.42
C PHE A 125 3.08 -7.65 -0.42
N VAL A 126 2.58 -6.48 -0.85
CA VAL A 126 1.83 -5.58 0.02
C VAL A 126 0.53 -6.24 0.49
N THR A 127 -0.21 -6.87 -0.44
CA THR A 127 -1.49 -7.52 -0.15
C THR A 127 -1.34 -8.72 0.79
N SER A 128 -0.34 -9.58 0.57
CA SER A 128 -0.11 -10.76 1.41
C SER A 128 0.36 -10.37 2.81
N THR A 129 1.32 -9.45 2.92
CA THR A 129 1.89 -9.01 4.20
C THR A 129 0.82 -8.39 5.11
N LEU A 130 -0.09 -7.62 4.55
CA LEU A 130 -1.20 -7.03 5.31
C LEU A 130 -2.32 -8.03 5.61
N GLY A 131 -2.49 -9.05 4.75
CA GLY A 131 -3.42 -10.15 4.97
C GLY A 131 -3.01 -11.04 6.15
N ASP A 132 -1.71 -11.30 6.32
CA ASP A 132 -1.17 -12.09 7.43
C ASP A 132 -1.27 -11.38 8.79
N LEU A 133 -1.42 -10.05 8.77
CA LEU A 133 -1.56 -9.20 9.95
C LEU A 133 -3.03 -9.00 10.39
N ALA A 134 -4.01 -9.45 9.58
CA ALA A 134 -5.45 -9.25 9.76
C ALA A 134 -6.16 -10.36 10.55
#